data_AF-A0A4S8I1Q8-F1
#
_entry.id   AF-A0A4S8I1Q8-F1
#
_cell.length_a   1.000
_cell.length_b   1.000
_cell.length_c   1.000
_cell.angle_alpha   90.00
_cell.angle_beta   90.00
_cell.angle_gamma   90.00
#
_symmetry.space_group_name_H-M   'P 1'
#
loop_
_entity.id
_entity.type
_entity.pdbx_description
1 polymer ?
#
loop_
_entity_poly.entity_id
_entity_poly.type
_entity_poly.pdbx_seq_one_letter_code
_entity_poly.pdbx_strand_id
1 'polypeptide(L)'
;MDYFKRLLDLLRTEREEDRQLYLKLKQTTSVSQRRANGLTWYPIAIRDQEMSRGDYLTVEVERTTHHDVIHQLRFGMPAVLFSNHDAETNKVEGTINFVNGNRLKITLRTDELPDWASDGKLGIDLLFDENSYDEMQNACKLASTLSEKPAEGRLIQILTGAKTPDFDTSAHVAAITSLNASQQAAVNKILQANDLAIVHGPPGTGKTTTLVQAIKAMIKRDNQQILVVAPSNTAVDLLSEKLSDEGLNVLRVGNPARVSERLLSLTLDYKMADHSHTKEIKRLKKQASAYLDMAHKYKRHFGKAERDQRKALFAEARNIMKEVDNSEQYIINDLVAKAQVITATLVGANHYTVRNLKFNTVVIDEAGQALEPACWIPILKAQKVVLAGDHCQLPPTVKSAEAAKNGLATTLLEKCVTLHPEAVVLLEEQYRMHEMIMGYSSSTFYDDRLKAHASVASHVLFSNDNPLVFVDTAGCGFDEKTEQTSTYNPEEAAFLFKHLTQLVSALDSHYKPDNFPSIAIISPYKQQIDTLKEQFMSSPALQVYEHKIAINTIDSFQGQERDIVYISMTRSNPDSRIGFLSDIRRMNVAMTRARKKLVIIGDSATLSQFPFYSNFISWAQERDAYQSAWELVG
;
A
#
# COMPACT_ATOMS: atom_id res chain seq x y z
N MET A 1 10.57 21.05 -21.59
CA MET A 1 9.62 20.26 -22.40
C MET A 1 9.95 18.76 -22.47
N ASP A 2 11.22 18.32 -22.48
CA ASP A 2 11.54 16.88 -22.66
C ASP A 2 11.19 15.98 -21.45
N TYR A 3 11.26 16.51 -20.22
CA TYR A 3 11.06 15.75 -18.98
C TYR A 3 9.70 15.03 -18.91
N PHE A 4 8.60 15.79 -18.97
CA PHE A 4 7.24 15.22 -18.87
C PHE A 4 6.85 14.41 -20.10
N LYS A 5 7.41 14.73 -21.27
CA LYS A 5 7.20 13.94 -22.48
C LYS A 5 7.73 12.52 -22.31
N ARG A 6 9.00 12.39 -21.88
CA ARG A 6 9.61 11.09 -21.56
C ARG A 6 8.80 10.33 -20.50
N LEU A 7 8.39 11.01 -19.43
CA LEU A 7 7.62 10.39 -18.36
C LEU A 7 6.25 9.85 -18.85
N LEU A 8 5.58 10.60 -19.73
CA LEU A 8 4.32 10.20 -20.35
C LEU A 8 4.48 9.00 -21.31
N ASP A 9 5.58 8.93 -22.04
CA ASP A 9 5.87 7.81 -22.93
C ASP A 9 6.14 6.53 -22.12
N LEU A 10 6.92 6.62 -21.04
CA LEU A 10 7.14 5.49 -20.13
C LEU A 10 5.84 4.99 -19.47
N LEU A 11 4.99 5.91 -19.03
CA LEU A 11 3.69 5.57 -18.45
C LEU A 11 2.76 4.88 -19.47
N ARG A 12 2.85 5.25 -20.75
CA ARG A 12 2.10 4.60 -21.83
C ARG A 12 2.58 3.16 -22.04
N THR A 13 3.90 2.94 -22.09
CA THR A 13 4.47 1.60 -22.21
C THR A 13 4.07 0.72 -21.02
N GLU A 14 4.09 1.25 -19.80
CA GLU A 14 3.63 0.54 -18.62
C GLU A 14 2.14 0.20 -18.67
N ARG A 15 1.28 1.15 -19.04
CA ARG A 15 -0.17 0.94 -19.18
C ARG A 15 -0.48 -0.18 -20.16
N GLU A 16 0.20 -0.20 -21.31
CA GLU A 16 -0.04 -1.22 -22.33
C GLU A 16 0.40 -2.60 -21.84
N GLU A 17 1.59 -2.72 -21.24
CA GLU A 17 2.06 -4.01 -20.69
C GLU A 17 1.12 -4.54 -19.60
N ASP A 18 0.73 -3.69 -18.64
CA ASP A 18 -0.17 -4.06 -17.54
C ASP A 18 -1.55 -4.48 -18.07
N ARG A 19 -2.06 -3.78 -19.10
CA ARG A 19 -3.30 -4.15 -19.78
C ARG A 19 -3.19 -5.50 -20.47
N GLN A 20 -2.08 -5.78 -21.17
CA GLN A 20 -1.87 -7.08 -21.83
C GLN A 20 -1.75 -8.22 -20.82
N LEU A 21 -1.03 -8.00 -19.70
CA LEU A 21 -0.96 -8.97 -18.60
C LEU A 21 -2.33 -9.25 -17.99
N TYR A 22 -3.14 -8.21 -17.77
CA TYR A 22 -4.51 -8.35 -17.28
C TYR A 22 -5.38 -9.15 -18.26
N LEU A 23 -5.33 -8.86 -19.57
CA LEU A 23 -6.08 -9.59 -20.59
C LEU A 23 -5.67 -11.07 -20.66
N LYS A 24 -4.37 -11.35 -20.62
CA LYS A 24 -3.83 -12.72 -20.60
C LYS A 24 -4.24 -13.47 -19.34
N LEU A 25 -4.20 -12.82 -18.17
CA LEU A 25 -4.65 -13.42 -16.92
C LEU A 25 -6.15 -13.74 -17.00
N LYS A 26 -6.97 -12.81 -17.49
CA LYS A 26 -8.42 -12.99 -17.63
C LYS A 26 -8.77 -14.15 -18.57
N GLN A 27 -8.03 -14.34 -19.66
CA GLN A 27 -8.25 -15.42 -20.62
C GLN A 27 -7.81 -16.80 -20.10
N THR A 28 -6.76 -16.85 -19.28
CA THR A 28 -6.15 -18.11 -18.85
C THR A 28 -6.63 -18.61 -17.48
N THR A 29 -7.35 -17.78 -16.70
CA THR A 29 -7.77 -18.13 -15.34
C THR A 29 -9.28 -18.39 -15.23
N SER A 30 -9.62 -19.50 -14.59
CA SER A 30 -11.01 -19.81 -14.23
C SER A 30 -11.55 -18.83 -13.17
N VAL A 31 -12.88 -18.70 -13.05
CA VAL A 31 -13.53 -17.92 -11.99
C VAL A 31 -13.02 -18.31 -10.59
N SER A 32 -12.82 -19.61 -10.36
CA SER A 32 -12.28 -20.13 -9.10
C SER A 32 -10.85 -19.64 -8.82
N GLN A 33 -9.98 -19.61 -9.83
CA GLN A 33 -8.62 -19.08 -9.70
C GLN A 33 -8.61 -17.56 -9.52
N ARG A 34 -9.46 -16.82 -10.25
CA ARG A 34 -9.57 -15.36 -10.08
C ARG A 34 -10.08 -15.00 -8.69
N ARG A 35 -11.02 -15.77 -8.14
CA ARG A 35 -11.46 -15.65 -6.74
C ARG A 35 -10.31 -15.93 -5.77
N ALA A 36 -9.55 -17.01 -5.97
CA ALA A 36 -8.40 -17.32 -5.11
C ALA A 36 -7.33 -16.22 -5.15
N ASN A 37 -7.16 -15.54 -6.29
CA ASN A 37 -6.29 -14.38 -6.46
C ASN A 37 -6.90 -13.06 -5.94
N GLY A 38 -8.12 -13.10 -5.40
CA GLY A 38 -8.82 -11.94 -4.87
C GLY A 38 -9.38 -10.96 -5.92
N LEU A 39 -9.42 -11.34 -7.19
CA LEU A 39 -9.89 -10.50 -8.30
C LEU A 39 -11.41 -10.57 -8.51
N THR A 40 -12.06 -11.56 -7.91
CA THR A 40 -13.46 -11.89 -8.16
C THR A 40 -14.19 -12.23 -6.86
N TRP A 41 -15.38 -11.67 -6.68
CA TRP A 41 -16.38 -12.20 -5.75
C TRP A 41 -17.31 -13.17 -6.48
N TYR A 42 -17.32 -14.44 -6.07
CA TYR A 42 -18.19 -15.46 -6.66
C TYR A 42 -18.39 -16.66 -5.70
N PRO A 43 -19.61 -17.18 -5.53
CA PRO A 43 -20.88 -16.57 -5.91
C PRO A 43 -21.29 -15.39 -5.02
N ILE A 44 -22.09 -14.49 -5.56
CA ILE A 44 -22.76 -13.40 -4.84
C ILE A 44 -24.29 -13.52 -4.95
N ALA A 45 -25.01 -12.82 -4.07
CA ALA A 45 -26.45 -12.65 -4.13
C ALA A 45 -26.80 -11.16 -4.09
N ILE A 46 -27.78 -10.73 -4.89
CA ILE A 46 -28.32 -9.37 -4.83
C ILE A 46 -29.22 -9.28 -3.58
N ARG A 47 -29.02 -8.23 -2.78
CA ARG A 47 -29.75 -7.98 -1.54
C ARG A 47 -30.68 -6.78 -1.64
N ASP A 48 -30.27 -5.76 -2.36
CA ASP A 48 -31.05 -4.54 -2.53
C ASP A 48 -30.71 -3.87 -3.88
N GLN A 49 -31.58 -2.98 -4.35
CA GLN A 49 -31.35 -2.16 -5.53
C GLN A 49 -31.97 -0.77 -5.37
N GLU A 50 -31.21 0.26 -5.72
CA GLU A 50 -31.60 1.66 -5.62
C GLU A 50 -31.18 2.45 -6.86
N MET A 51 -31.97 3.44 -7.26
CA MET A 51 -31.60 4.35 -8.34
C MET A 51 -30.62 5.41 -7.81
N SER A 52 -29.47 5.57 -8.45
CA SER A 52 -28.46 6.56 -8.07
C SER A 52 -28.51 7.81 -8.97
N ARG A 53 -27.63 8.78 -8.71
CA ARG A 53 -27.51 10.02 -9.50
C ARG A 53 -27.27 9.69 -10.97
N GLY A 54 -28.11 10.24 -11.86
CA GLY A 54 -27.95 10.12 -13.31
C GLY A 54 -28.64 8.90 -13.95
N ASP A 55 -29.71 8.38 -13.33
CA ASP A 55 -30.52 7.24 -13.83
C ASP A 55 -29.74 5.91 -13.91
N TYR A 56 -28.63 5.77 -13.18
CA TYR A 56 -27.90 4.51 -13.07
C TYR A 56 -28.38 3.66 -11.89
N LEU A 57 -28.53 2.36 -12.12
CA LEU A 57 -28.91 1.37 -11.12
C LEU A 57 -27.74 1.08 -10.17
N THR A 58 -27.98 1.17 -8.87
CA THR A 58 -27.05 0.70 -7.84
C THR A 58 -27.57 -0.57 -7.21
N VAL A 59 -26.73 -1.61 -7.21
CA VAL A 59 -27.07 -2.94 -6.71
C VAL A 59 -26.23 -3.22 -5.47
N GLU A 60 -26.90 -3.52 -4.35
CA GLU A 60 -26.24 -4.07 -3.17
C GLU A 60 -26.16 -5.58 -3.31
N VAL A 61 -24.94 -6.11 -3.23
CA VAL A 61 -24.66 -7.52 -3.31
C VAL A 61 -23.99 -8.01 -2.03
N GLU A 62 -24.20 -9.28 -1.72
CA GLU A 62 -23.53 -9.97 -0.64
C GLU A 62 -22.80 -11.21 -1.18
N ARG A 63 -21.55 -11.37 -0.75
CA ARG A 63 -20.80 -12.60 -0.95
C ARG A 63 -21.40 -13.70 -0.10
N THR A 64 -21.80 -14.82 -0.72
CA THR A 64 -22.53 -15.89 -0.02
C THR A 64 -21.65 -16.99 0.56
N THR A 65 -20.40 -17.10 0.09
CA THR A 65 -19.42 -18.12 0.52
C THR A 65 -17.99 -17.58 0.38
N HIS A 66 -17.01 -18.30 0.95
CA HIS A 66 -15.57 -17.97 0.87
C HIS A 66 -15.24 -16.62 1.52
N HIS A 67 -15.88 -16.28 2.64
CA HIS A 67 -15.73 -14.98 3.32
C HIS A 67 -14.31 -14.71 3.81
N ASP A 68 -13.53 -15.77 3.97
CA ASP A 68 -12.12 -15.81 4.37
C ASP A 68 -11.15 -15.40 3.25
N VAL A 69 -11.58 -15.46 1.98
CA VAL A 69 -10.69 -15.12 0.86
C VAL A 69 -10.57 -13.61 0.70
N ILE A 70 -9.36 -13.11 0.93
CA ILE A 70 -8.99 -11.69 0.74
C ILE A 70 -9.19 -11.30 -0.72
N HIS A 71 -9.74 -10.11 -0.95
CA HIS A 71 -10.04 -9.59 -2.27
C HIS A 71 -9.50 -8.16 -2.47
N GLN A 72 -9.42 -7.76 -3.73
CA GLN A 72 -8.89 -6.47 -4.14
C GLN A 72 -9.99 -5.45 -4.46
N LEU A 73 -11.27 -5.85 -4.45
CA LEU A 73 -12.42 -4.97 -4.71
C LEU A 73 -12.49 -3.80 -3.72
N ARG A 74 -12.50 -2.57 -4.22
CA ARG A 74 -12.53 -1.32 -3.44
C ARG A 74 -13.46 -0.29 -4.07
N PHE A 75 -13.86 0.71 -3.30
CA PHE A 75 -14.54 1.90 -3.81
C PHE A 75 -13.79 2.54 -4.98
N GLY A 76 -14.54 3.01 -5.96
CA GLY A 76 -14.05 3.68 -7.16
C GLY A 76 -13.51 2.73 -8.23
N MET A 77 -13.31 1.44 -7.91
CA MET A 77 -12.78 0.51 -8.90
C MET A 77 -13.85 0.17 -9.95
N PRO A 78 -13.46 0.16 -11.23
CA PRO A 78 -14.32 -0.38 -12.28
C PRO A 78 -14.45 -1.89 -12.08
N ALA A 79 -15.68 -2.38 -12.19
CA ALA A 79 -15.99 -3.79 -12.01
C ALA A 79 -17.09 -4.20 -12.98
N VAL A 80 -17.29 -5.51 -13.14
CA VAL A 80 -18.35 -6.06 -13.97
C VAL A 80 -19.15 -7.07 -13.18
N LEU A 81 -20.47 -6.88 -13.15
CA LEU A 81 -21.42 -7.89 -12.69
C LEU A 81 -21.59 -8.90 -13.82
N PHE A 82 -21.44 -10.20 -13.54
CA PHE A 82 -21.59 -11.25 -14.54
C PHE A 82 -22.41 -12.44 -14.02
N SER A 83 -22.99 -13.23 -14.93
CA SER A 83 -23.58 -14.54 -14.63
C SER A 83 -22.71 -15.69 -15.17
N ASN A 84 -22.64 -16.80 -14.44
CA ASN A 84 -21.92 -18.00 -14.89
C ASN A 84 -22.62 -18.80 -15.99
N HIS A 85 -23.88 -18.51 -16.31
CA HIS A 85 -24.64 -19.21 -17.34
C HIS A 85 -24.13 -18.89 -18.76
N ASP A 86 -23.70 -17.64 -18.98
CA ASP A 86 -22.95 -17.20 -20.16
C ASP A 86 -22.09 -15.97 -19.82
N ALA A 87 -20.92 -16.21 -19.23
CA ALA A 87 -20.07 -15.14 -18.66
C ALA A 87 -19.48 -14.18 -19.71
N GLU A 88 -19.52 -14.52 -21.00
CA GLU A 88 -19.00 -13.65 -22.07
C GLU A 88 -20.03 -12.60 -22.50
N THR A 89 -21.32 -12.92 -22.48
CA THR A 89 -22.39 -12.01 -22.92
C THR A 89 -23.19 -11.42 -21.75
N ASN A 90 -23.40 -12.20 -20.68
CA ASN A 90 -24.16 -11.79 -19.49
C ASN A 90 -23.27 -11.02 -18.52
N LYS A 91 -22.90 -9.80 -18.93
CA LYS A 91 -22.04 -8.92 -18.15
C LYS A 91 -22.46 -7.46 -18.27
N VAL A 92 -22.45 -6.73 -17.15
CA VAL A 92 -22.71 -5.28 -17.12
C VAL A 92 -21.64 -4.60 -16.28
N GLU A 93 -21.00 -3.60 -16.87
CA GLU A 93 -19.97 -2.80 -16.20
C GLU A 93 -20.58 -1.85 -15.18
N GLY A 94 -19.82 -1.58 -14.13
CA GLY A 94 -20.19 -0.63 -13.11
C GLY A 94 -18.97 -0.11 -12.35
N THR A 95 -19.23 0.79 -11.41
CA THR A 95 -18.24 1.30 -10.47
C THR A 95 -18.64 0.91 -9.07
N ILE A 96 -17.68 0.40 -8.30
CA ILE A 96 -17.93 0.01 -6.91
C ILE A 96 -18.05 1.29 -6.06
N ASN A 97 -19.18 1.47 -5.40
CA ASN A 97 -19.46 2.64 -4.56
C ASN A 97 -19.31 2.37 -3.07
N PHE A 98 -19.20 1.11 -2.67
CA PHE A 98 -19.13 0.73 -1.27
C PHE A 98 -18.63 -0.71 -1.17
N VAL A 99 -17.76 -0.98 -0.20
CA VAL A 99 -17.38 -2.34 0.17
C VAL A 99 -17.20 -2.36 1.68
N ASN A 100 -17.91 -3.25 2.38
CA ASN A 100 -17.73 -3.48 3.81
C ASN A 100 -18.06 -4.94 4.16
N GLY A 101 -17.08 -5.63 4.75
CA GLY A 101 -17.18 -7.05 5.04
C GLY A 101 -17.56 -7.85 3.79
N ASN A 102 -18.68 -8.56 3.86
CA ASN A 102 -19.19 -9.37 2.75
C ASN A 102 -20.19 -8.63 1.86
N ARG A 103 -20.39 -7.32 2.06
CA ARG A 103 -21.34 -6.51 1.29
C ARG A 103 -20.63 -5.51 0.39
N LEU A 104 -21.17 -5.31 -0.79
CA LEU A 104 -20.65 -4.38 -1.79
C LEU A 104 -21.83 -3.69 -2.48
N LYS A 105 -21.70 -2.39 -2.78
CA LYS A 105 -22.61 -1.70 -3.70
C LYS A 105 -21.87 -1.37 -4.99
N ILE A 106 -22.48 -1.69 -6.12
CA ILE A 106 -21.97 -1.37 -7.46
C ILE A 106 -23.02 -0.54 -8.20
N THR A 107 -22.63 0.62 -8.72
CA THR A 107 -23.46 1.36 -9.68
C THR A 107 -23.16 0.85 -11.07
N LEU A 108 -24.15 0.19 -11.68
CA LEU A 108 -24.08 -0.37 -13.02
C LEU A 108 -24.35 0.71 -14.07
N ARG A 109 -23.74 0.58 -15.24
CA ARG A 109 -23.96 1.45 -16.41
C ARG A 109 -25.25 1.10 -17.15
N THR A 110 -26.32 0.86 -16.40
CA THR A 110 -27.68 0.54 -16.88
C THR A 110 -28.69 1.09 -15.88
N ASP A 111 -29.91 1.30 -16.34
CA ASP A 111 -31.05 1.83 -15.60
C ASP A 111 -31.92 0.73 -14.96
N GLU A 112 -31.85 -0.50 -15.46
CA GLU A 112 -32.60 -1.65 -14.94
C GLU A 112 -31.72 -2.89 -14.77
N LEU A 113 -32.10 -3.77 -13.84
CA LEU A 113 -31.35 -5.00 -13.60
C LEU A 113 -31.55 -5.93 -14.82
N PRO A 114 -30.49 -6.43 -15.46
CA PRO A 114 -30.65 -7.28 -16.65
C PRO A 114 -31.43 -8.55 -16.34
N ASP A 115 -32.25 -9.04 -17.29
CA ASP A 115 -33.08 -10.25 -17.10
C ASP A 115 -32.24 -11.47 -16.66
N TRP A 116 -31.05 -11.62 -17.25
CA TRP A 116 -30.11 -12.71 -16.93
C TRP A 116 -29.56 -12.64 -15.50
N ALA A 117 -29.74 -11.53 -14.77
CA ALA A 117 -29.30 -11.42 -13.38
C ALA A 117 -30.08 -12.38 -12.46
N SER A 118 -31.21 -12.92 -12.92
CA SER A 118 -31.96 -13.98 -12.25
C SER A 118 -31.48 -15.39 -12.62
N ASP A 119 -30.64 -15.52 -13.65
CA ASP A 119 -30.23 -16.79 -14.24
C ASP A 119 -28.83 -17.18 -13.78
N GLY A 120 -28.74 -18.31 -13.05
CA GLY A 120 -27.47 -18.88 -12.61
C GLY A 120 -26.88 -18.22 -11.36
N LYS A 121 -25.56 -18.38 -11.19
CA LYS A 121 -24.79 -17.79 -10.09
C LYS A 121 -24.10 -16.53 -10.58
N LEU A 122 -24.29 -15.46 -9.83
CA LEU A 122 -23.69 -14.17 -10.13
C LEU A 122 -22.28 -14.04 -9.54
N GLY A 123 -21.46 -13.22 -10.17
CA GLY A 123 -20.15 -12.81 -9.69
C GLY A 123 -19.84 -11.35 -10.01
N ILE A 124 -18.84 -10.81 -9.34
CA ILE A 124 -18.26 -9.50 -9.67
C ILE A 124 -16.78 -9.67 -9.93
N ASP A 125 -16.34 -9.26 -11.10
CA ASP A 125 -14.93 -9.21 -11.49
C ASP A 125 -14.42 -7.77 -11.47
N LEU A 126 -13.18 -7.59 -11.01
CA LEU A 126 -12.46 -6.35 -11.22
C LEU A 126 -12.12 -6.15 -12.69
N LEU A 127 -12.28 -4.91 -13.16
CA LEU A 127 -11.76 -4.46 -14.45
C LEU A 127 -10.37 -3.86 -14.29
N PHE A 128 -9.68 -3.70 -15.41
CA PHE A 128 -8.40 -3.00 -15.47
C PHE A 128 -8.57 -1.54 -15.00
N ASP A 129 -7.66 -1.06 -14.16
CA ASP A 129 -7.72 0.28 -13.57
C ASP A 129 -7.19 1.34 -14.54
N GLU A 130 -8.00 1.68 -15.54
CA GLU A 130 -7.69 2.77 -16.48
C GLU A 130 -7.59 4.14 -15.77
N ASN A 131 -8.36 4.32 -14.69
CA ASN A 131 -8.50 5.61 -14.01
C ASN A 131 -7.19 6.07 -13.39
N SER A 132 -6.45 5.18 -12.70
CA SER A 132 -5.15 5.53 -12.13
C SER A 132 -4.15 6.02 -13.19
N TYR A 133 -4.12 5.37 -14.37
CA TYR A 133 -3.27 5.81 -15.48
C TYR A 133 -3.72 7.15 -16.08
N ASP A 134 -5.03 7.37 -16.22
CA ASP A 134 -5.57 8.62 -16.73
C ASP A 134 -5.26 9.79 -15.77
N GLU A 135 -5.39 9.58 -14.46
CA GLU A 135 -5.06 10.58 -13.43
C GLU A 135 -3.57 10.94 -13.45
N MET A 136 -2.69 9.95 -13.51
CA MET A 136 -1.25 10.15 -13.66
C MET A 136 -0.91 10.91 -14.94
N GLN A 137 -1.55 10.55 -16.06
CA GLN A 137 -1.34 11.22 -17.35
C GLN A 137 -1.79 12.68 -17.31
N ASN A 138 -2.97 12.95 -16.71
CA ASN A 138 -3.52 14.29 -16.59
C ASN A 138 -2.63 15.17 -15.70
N ALA A 139 -2.13 14.63 -14.58
CA ALA A 139 -1.20 15.33 -13.72
C ALA A 139 0.10 15.69 -14.46
N CYS A 140 0.72 14.74 -15.17
CA CYS A 140 1.93 15.01 -15.95
C CYS A 140 1.72 16.08 -17.05
N LYS A 141 0.59 16.05 -17.75
CA LYS A 141 0.24 17.08 -18.75
C LYS A 141 0.09 18.45 -18.10
N LEU A 142 -0.63 18.53 -16.98
CA LEU A 142 -0.82 19.77 -16.24
C LEU A 142 0.53 20.31 -15.71
N ALA A 143 1.38 19.44 -15.16
CA ALA A 143 2.71 19.80 -14.69
C ALA A 143 3.58 20.35 -15.83
N SER A 144 3.53 19.73 -17.01
CA SER A 144 4.22 20.25 -18.20
C SER A 144 3.79 21.67 -18.53
N THR A 145 2.48 21.94 -18.58
CA THR A 145 1.94 23.28 -18.88
C THR A 145 2.31 24.30 -17.79
N LEU A 146 2.22 23.92 -16.52
CA LEU A 146 2.54 24.83 -15.40
C LEU A 146 4.03 25.11 -15.27
N SER A 147 4.90 24.18 -15.69
CA SER A 147 6.36 24.34 -15.62
C SER A 147 6.88 25.54 -16.43
N GLU A 148 6.15 25.94 -17.47
CA GLU A 148 6.45 27.09 -18.33
C GLU A 148 6.09 28.43 -17.68
N LYS A 149 5.27 28.41 -16.62
CA LYS A 149 4.86 29.60 -15.88
C LYS A 149 5.80 29.85 -14.68
N PRO A 150 6.53 30.98 -14.61
CA PRO A 150 7.57 31.18 -13.59
C PRO A 150 7.11 31.12 -12.12
N ALA A 151 5.90 31.63 -11.82
CA ALA A 151 5.36 31.69 -10.47
C ALA A 151 4.61 30.40 -10.09
N GLU A 152 3.67 29.96 -10.93
CA GLU A 152 2.86 28.76 -10.70
C GLU A 152 3.70 27.47 -10.81
N GLY A 153 4.78 27.49 -11.60
CA GLY A 153 5.64 26.34 -11.86
C GLY A 153 6.87 26.22 -10.98
N ARG A 154 7.06 27.08 -9.96
CA ARG A 154 8.29 27.09 -9.13
C ARG A 154 8.59 25.72 -8.52
N LEU A 155 7.62 25.09 -7.86
CA LEU A 155 7.81 23.78 -7.23
C LEU A 155 8.17 22.71 -8.27
N ILE A 156 7.53 22.74 -9.45
CA ILE A 156 7.83 21.82 -10.55
C ILE A 156 9.27 22.01 -11.05
N GLN A 157 9.71 23.27 -11.21
CA GLN A 157 11.07 23.61 -11.63
C GLN A 157 12.11 23.13 -10.61
N ILE A 158 11.82 23.21 -9.31
CA ILE A 158 12.70 22.66 -8.27
C ILE A 158 12.78 21.14 -8.39
N LEU A 159 11.64 20.45 -8.38
CA LEU A 159 11.57 18.99 -8.41
C LEU A 159 12.14 18.37 -9.70
N THR A 160 12.19 19.14 -10.79
CA THR A 160 12.81 18.74 -12.08
C THR A 160 14.26 19.23 -12.24
N GLY A 161 14.83 19.91 -11.24
CA GLY A 161 16.23 20.31 -11.21
C GLY A 161 16.56 21.64 -11.90
N ALA A 162 15.56 22.40 -12.37
CA ALA A 162 15.76 23.70 -12.99
C ALA A 162 15.97 24.86 -11.99
N LYS A 163 15.60 24.67 -10.72
CA LYS A 163 15.79 25.62 -9.60
C LYS A 163 16.18 24.87 -8.32
N THR A 164 16.70 25.59 -7.35
CA THR A 164 17.01 25.07 -6.01
C THR A 164 15.92 25.46 -5.00
N PRO A 165 15.68 24.63 -3.96
CA PRO A 165 14.77 24.96 -2.86
C PRO A 165 15.32 26.09 -1.99
N ASP A 166 14.40 26.81 -1.34
CA ASP A 166 14.72 27.86 -0.38
C ASP A 166 14.33 27.47 1.06
N PHE A 167 15.03 28.05 2.04
CA PHE A 167 14.87 27.74 3.47
C PHE A 167 14.85 29.00 4.35
N ASP A 168 13.78 29.17 5.14
CA ASP A 168 13.71 30.15 6.20
C ASP A 168 14.40 29.62 7.47
N THR A 169 15.64 30.03 7.69
CA THR A 169 16.44 29.62 8.85
C THR A 169 15.92 30.17 10.18
N SER A 170 14.96 31.10 10.19
CA SER A 170 14.35 31.58 11.44
C SER A 170 13.27 30.62 11.98
N ALA A 171 12.75 29.74 11.13
CA ALA A 171 11.67 28.83 11.45
C ALA A 171 12.16 27.60 12.24
N HIS A 172 11.97 27.62 13.56
CA HIS A 172 12.28 26.50 14.46
C HIS A 172 11.17 26.24 15.47
N VAL A 173 11.12 25.02 15.99
CA VAL A 173 10.30 24.67 17.14
C VAL A 173 11.18 24.30 18.34
N ALA A 174 10.63 24.49 19.53
CA ALA A 174 11.23 23.95 20.74
C ALA A 174 11.42 22.44 20.64
N ALA A 175 12.44 21.91 21.31
CA ALA A 175 12.76 20.50 21.30
C ALA A 175 11.55 19.67 21.75
N ILE A 176 11.15 18.71 20.91
CA ILE A 176 10.07 17.78 21.19
C ILE A 176 10.68 16.61 21.95
N THR A 177 10.32 16.47 23.22
CA THR A 177 10.96 15.53 24.17
C THR A 177 10.92 14.07 23.74
N SER A 178 9.97 13.68 22.88
CA SER A 178 9.84 12.32 22.38
C SER A 178 10.70 12.01 21.15
N LEU A 179 11.43 12.99 20.61
CA LEU A 179 12.24 12.83 19.39
C LEU A 179 13.74 12.80 19.71
N ASN A 180 14.47 11.97 18.98
CA ASN A 180 15.94 12.03 18.99
C ASN A 180 16.46 13.21 18.15
N ALA A 181 17.77 13.45 18.19
CA ALA A 181 18.40 14.58 17.50
C ALA A 181 18.16 14.57 15.98
N SER A 182 18.26 13.41 15.32
CA SER A 182 18.06 13.30 13.86
C SER A 182 16.60 13.55 13.46
N GLN A 183 15.64 13.07 14.26
CA GLN A 183 14.22 13.31 14.07
C GLN A 183 13.87 14.78 14.31
N GLN A 184 14.44 15.41 15.35
CA GLN A 184 14.25 16.85 15.61
C GLN A 184 14.84 17.70 14.48
N ALA A 185 16.00 17.33 13.93
CA ALA A 185 16.60 17.98 12.78
C ALA A 185 15.70 17.89 11.54
N ALA A 186 15.07 16.73 11.32
CA ALA A 186 14.10 16.54 10.24
C ALA A 186 12.85 17.42 10.41
N VAL A 187 12.29 17.49 11.63
CA VAL A 187 11.16 18.39 11.94
C VAL A 187 11.53 19.86 11.65
N ASN A 188 12.72 20.29 12.10
CA ASN A 188 13.19 21.66 11.85
C ASN A 188 13.38 21.91 10.36
N LYS A 189 14.03 21.00 9.62
CA LYS A 189 14.21 21.14 8.17
C LYS A 189 12.88 21.24 7.43
N ILE A 190 11.89 20.44 7.82
CA ILE A 190 10.53 20.53 7.27
C ILE A 190 9.95 21.93 7.52
N LEU A 191 10.09 22.50 8.72
CA LEU A 191 9.55 23.82 9.03
C LEU A 191 10.26 24.96 8.31
N GLN A 192 11.58 24.83 8.11
CA GLN A 192 12.41 25.80 7.40
C GLN A 192 12.19 25.80 5.90
N ALA A 193 11.90 24.64 5.30
CA ALA A 193 11.74 24.55 3.85
C ALA A 193 10.54 25.37 3.35
N ASN A 194 10.76 26.20 2.34
CA ASN A 194 9.70 26.93 1.64
C ASN A 194 9.08 26.09 0.52
N ASP A 195 9.90 25.24 -0.13
CA ASP A 195 9.48 24.47 -1.32
C ASP A 195 9.56 22.94 -1.12
N LEU A 196 10.71 22.43 -0.68
CA LEU A 196 11.01 21.00 -0.60
C LEU A 196 11.76 20.66 0.68
N ALA A 197 11.27 19.65 1.40
CA ALA A 197 12.02 18.95 2.43
C ALA A 197 11.97 17.44 2.19
N ILE A 198 13.07 16.75 2.48
CA ILE A 198 13.17 15.30 2.31
C ILE A 198 13.58 14.66 3.64
N VAL A 199 12.78 13.71 4.11
CA VAL A 199 13.12 12.85 5.25
C VAL A 199 13.48 11.47 4.71
N HIS A 200 14.78 11.16 4.70
CA HIS A 200 15.27 9.82 4.41
C HIS A 200 15.18 9.01 5.70
N GLY A 201 14.23 8.08 5.76
CA GLY A 201 13.96 7.27 6.95
C GLY A 201 14.23 5.78 6.72
N PRO A 202 15.47 5.32 6.98
CA PRO A 202 15.85 3.91 6.97
C PRO A 202 15.00 3.02 7.91
N PRO A 203 15.07 1.68 7.79
CA PRO A 203 14.28 0.75 8.60
C PRO A 203 14.39 1.00 10.10
N GLY A 204 13.25 1.08 10.79
CA GLY A 204 13.20 1.19 12.25
C GLY A 204 13.55 2.58 12.81
N THR A 205 13.79 3.60 11.99
CA THR A 205 14.21 4.95 12.44
C THR A 205 13.08 5.87 12.92
N GLY A 206 11.83 5.40 12.88
CA GLY A 206 10.67 6.17 13.33
C GLY A 206 10.18 7.24 12.35
N LYS A 207 10.41 7.07 11.04
CA LYS A 207 9.95 7.98 9.96
C LYS A 207 8.52 8.52 10.16
N THR A 208 7.55 7.62 10.35
CA THR A 208 6.14 8.00 10.56
C THR A 208 5.96 8.85 11.83
N THR A 209 6.67 8.54 12.91
CA THR A 209 6.64 9.34 14.16
C THR A 209 7.18 10.74 13.92
N THR A 210 8.30 10.86 13.19
CA THR A 210 8.87 12.16 12.79
C THR A 210 7.88 12.99 11.96
N LEU A 211 7.23 12.37 10.96
CA LEU A 211 6.26 13.07 10.12
C LEU A 211 5.05 13.55 10.91
N VAL A 212 4.51 12.71 11.80
CA VAL A 212 3.37 13.07 12.65
C VAL A 212 3.69 14.30 13.51
N GLN A 213 4.88 14.33 14.13
CA GLN A 213 5.31 15.48 14.93
C GLN A 213 5.58 16.72 14.06
N ALA A 214 6.15 16.56 12.86
CA ALA A 214 6.33 17.66 11.91
C ALA A 214 4.99 18.26 11.46
N ILE A 215 4.00 17.42 11.14
CA ILE A 215 2.65 17.83 10.74
C ILE A 215 1.96 18.59 11.88
N LYS A 216 2.03 18.07 13.10
CA LYS A 216 1.50 18.74 14.30
C LYS A 216 2.15 20.11 14.51
N ALA A 217 3.47 20.21 14.35
CA ALA A 217 4.21 21.45 14.45
C ALA A 217 3.80 22.46 13.36
N MET A 218 3.67 22.03 12.11
CA MET A 218 3.23 22.88 10.98
C MET A 218 1.81 23.41 11.22
N ILE A 219 0.85 22.55 11.61
CA ILE A 219 -0.52 22.98 11.91
C ILE A 219 -0.55 24.01 13.03
N LYS A 220 0.23 23.78 14.10
CA LYS A 220 0.30 24.71 15.24
C LYS A 220 0.86 26.08 14.84
N ARG A 221 1.82 26.12 13.92
CA ARG A 221 2.48 27.36 13.48
C ARG A 221 1.66 28.12 12.44
N ASP A 222 1.20 27.41 11.42
CA ASP A 222 0.66 28.04 10.21
C ASP A 222 -0.88 28.08 10.20
N ASN A 223 -1.53 27.24 11.03
CA ASN A 223 -2.99 27.04 11.07
C ASN A 223 -3.58 26.77 9.68
N GLN A 224 -2.82 26.06 8.84
CA GLN A 224 -3.20 25.69 7.48
C GLN A 224 -3.48 24.20 7.37
N GLN A 225 -4.43 23.86 6.52
CA GLN A 225 -4.78 22.48 6.22
C GLN A 225 -3.66 21.80 5.44
N ILE A 226 -3.34 20.56 5.81
CA ILE A 226 -2.27 19.77 5.19
C ILE A 226 -2.87 18.54 4.50
N LEU A 227 -2.41 18.26 3.28
CA LEU A 227 -2.72 17.02 2.58
C LEU A 227 -1.59 16.02 2.81
N VAL A 228 -1.92 14.87 3.41
CA VAL A 228 -0.99 13.78 3.67
C VAL A 228 -1.37 12.60 2.80
N VAL A 229 -0.40 12.09 2.03
CA VAL A 229 -0.62 11.03 1.05
C VAL A 229 0.44 9.96 1.11
N ALA A 230 0.08 8.76 0.65
CA ALA A 230 1.01 7.64 0.48
C ALA A 230 0.57 6.77 -0.70
N PRO A 231 1.46 5.96 -1.30
CA PRO A 231 1.11 5.08 -2.42
C PRO A 231 0.16 3.94 -2.01
N SER A 232 0.17 3.49 -0.75
CA SER A 232 -0.65 2.37 -0.27
C SER A 232 -1.68 2.81 0.78
N ASN A 233 -2.87 2.20 0.75
CA ASN A 233 -3.91 2.45 1.76
C ASN A 233 -3.41 2.14 3.18
N THR A 234 -2.65 1.06 3.37
CA THR A 234 -2.09 0.69 4.68
C THR A 234 -1.21 1.78 5.27
N ALA A 235 -0.40 2.46 4.46
CA ALA A 235 0.42 3.58 4.92
C ALA A 235 -0.44 4.81 5.27
N VAL A 236 -1.45 5.13 4.45
CA VAL A 236 -2.40 6.21 4.74
C VAL A 236 -3.16 5.96 6.04
N ASP A 237 -3.61 4.73 6.24
CA ASP A 237 -4.38 4.32 7.42
C ASP A 237 -3.56 4.48 8.70
N LEU A 238 -2.29 4.02 8.69
CA LEU A 238 -1.37 4.18 9.81
C LEU A 238 -1.13 5.66 10.16
N LEU A 239 -0.93 6.51 9.15
CA LEU A 239 -0.77 7.96 9.36
C LEU A 239 -2.05 8.58 9.90
N SER A 240 -3.22 8.18 9.39
CA SER A 240 -4.52 8.70 9.81
C SER A 240 -4.77 8.45 11.29
N GLU A 241 -4.52 7.21 11.74
CA GLU A 241 -4.60 6.85 13.16
C GLU A 241 -3.60 7.69 13.96
N LYS A 242 -2.30 7.63 13.67
CA LYS A 242 -1.28 8.35 14.46
C LYS A 242 -1.49 9.86 14.54
N LEU A 243 -1.99 10.50 13.48
CA LEU A 243 -2.32 11.93 13.50
C LEU A 243 -3.54 12.21 14.38
N SER A 244 -4.54 11.33 14.37
CA SER A 244 -5.70 11.41 15.27
C SER A 244 -5.30 11.16 16.73
N ASP A 245 -4.37 10.26 17.02
CA ASP A 245 -3.80 10.03 18.35
C ASP A 245 -3.15 11.27 18.95
N GLU A 246 -2.56 12.12 18.10
CA GLU A 246 -2.01 13.42 18.50
C GLU A 246 -3.07 14.52 18.70
N GLY A 247 -4.36 14.18 18.57
CA GLY A 247 -5.49 15.07 18.77
C GLY A 247 -5.83 15.96 17.57
N LEU A 248 -5.30 15.66 16.37
CA LEU A 248 -5.62 16.41 15.16
C LEU A 248 -6.96 15.97 14.56
N ASN A 249 -7.71 16.92 14.00
CA ASN A 249 -8.93 16.59 13.25
C ASN A 249 -8.56 16.07 11.85
N VAL A 250 -8.52 14.75 11.71
CA VAL A 250 -8.16 14.04 10.47
C VAL A 250 -9.40 13.65 9.68
N LEU A 251 -9.39 13.86 8.36
CA LEU A 251 -10.38 13.34 7.42
C LEU A 251 -9.73 12.34 6.46
N ARG A 252 -10.09 11.06 6.58
CA ARG A 252 -9.63 9.98 5.70
C ARG A 252 -10.52 9.88 4.46
N VAL A 253 -9.94 10.16 3.30
CA VAL A 253 -10.61 10.13 1.99
C VAL A 253 -10.30 8.83 1.27
N GLY A 254 -11.34 8.13 0.81
CA GLY A 254 -11.25 6.80 0.21
C GLY A 254 -11.39 5.69 1.23
N ASN A 255 -11.41 4.45 0.75
CA ASN A 255 -11.66 3.30 1.63
C ASN A 255 -10.40 2.89 2.40
N PRO A 256 -10.52 2.66 3.72
CA PRO A 256 -9.42 2.10 4.48
C PRO A 256 -9.16 0.64 4.07
N ALA A 257 -7.90 0.22 4.14
CA ALA A 257 -7.52 -1.19 3.97
C ALA A 257 -7.80 -1.99 5.25
N ARG A 258 -7.73 -1.34 6.42
CA ARG A 258 -8.04 -1.94 7.72
C ARG A 258 -9.45 -1.54 8.17
N VAL A 259 -10.13 -2.42 8.89
CA VAL A 259 -11.51 -2.21 9.35
C VAL A 259 -11.54 -1.96 10.86
N SER A 260 -10.58 -1.21 11.40
CA SER A 260 -10.64 -0.81 12.81
C SER A 260 -11.76 0.22 13.00
N GLU A 261 -12.51 0.12 14.09
CA GLU A 261 -13.59 1.09 14.41
C GLU A 261 -13.05 2.53 14.46
N ARG A 262 -11.83 2.67 15.00
CA ARG A 262 -11.11 3.95 15.06
C ARG A 262 -10.83 4.52 13.67
N LEU A 263 -10.33 3.72 12.74
CA LEU A 263 -10.03 4.21 11.39
C LEU A 263 -11.30 4.51 10.61
N LEU A 264 -12.35 3.69 10.78
CA LEU A 264 -13.67 3.94 10.20
C LEU A 264 -14.22 5.29 10.67
N SER A 265 -14.04 5.66 11.94
CA SER A 265 -14.52 6.94 12.46
C SER A 265 -13.81 8.18 11.87
N LEU A 266 -12.65 7.98 11.23
CA LEU A 266 -11.94 9.02 10.51
C LEU A 266 -12.41 9.19 9.05
N THR A 267 -13.14 8.22 8.51
CA THR A 267 -13.59 8.26 7.11
C THR A 267 -14.67 9.31 6.86
N LEU A 268 -14.74 9.81 5.63
CA LEU A 268 -15.78 10.74 5.21
C LEU A 268 -17.19 10.17 5.49
N ASP A 269 -17.44 8.93 5.10
CA ASP A 269 -18.77 8.31 5.21
C ASP A 269 -19.24 8.21 6.66
N TYR A 270 -18.35 7.82 7.57
CA TYR A 270 -18.69 7.76 8.99
C TYR A 270 -18.96 9.15 9.55
N LYS A 271 -18.09 10.13 9.26
CA LYS A 271 -18.27 11.51 9.72
C LYS A 271 -19.53 12.16 9.15
N MET A 272 -19.90 11.81 7.92
CA MET A 272 -21.20 12.19 7.34
C MET A 272 -22.34 11.53 8.10
N ALA A 273 -22.26 10.23 8.41
CA ALA A 273 -23.31 9.53 9.15
C ALA A 273 -23.54 10.09 10.56
N ASP A 274 -22.48 10.59 11.21
CA ASP A 274 -22.52 11.21 12.55
C ASP A 274 -22.92 12.70 12.53
N HIS A 275 -22.94 13.34 11.34
CA HIS A 275 -23.22 14.76 11.23
C HIS A 275 -24.65 15.14 11.65
N SER A 276 -24.81 16.33 12.23
CA SER A 276 -26.09 16.82 12.77
C SER A 276 -27.23 16.86 11.74
N HIS A 277 -26.92 17.21 10.49
CA HIS A 277 -27.87 17.31 9.37
C HIS A 277 -28.29 15.95 8.77
N THR A 278 -27.66 14.84 9.16
CA THR A 278 -27.92 13.52 8.55
C THR A 278 -29.31 12.98 8.88
N LYS A 279 -29.87 13.35 10.04
CA LYS A 279 -31.26 13.00 10.39
C LYS A 279 -32.27 13.60 9.40
N GLU A 280 -32.02 14.83 8.95
CA GLU A 280 -32.85 15.51 7.95
C GLU A 280 -32.72 14.85 6.58
N ILE A 281 -31.51 14.51 6.15
CA ILE A 281 -31.28 13.76 4.90
C ILE A 281 -32.04 12.43 4.90
N LYS A 282 -31.98 11.66 6.00
CA LYS A 282 -32.72 10.39 6.12
C LYS A 282 -34.23 10.60 6.01
N ARG A 283 -34.76 11.70 6.58
CA ARG A 283 -36.18 12.06 6.46
C ARG A 283 -36.55 12.40 5.01
N LEU A 284 -35.76 13.23 4.33
CA LEU A 284 -35.97 13.62 2.94
C LEU A 284 -35.89 12.40 1.99
N LYS A 285 -34.89 11.52 2.15
CA LYS A 285 -34.79 10.28 1.37
C LYS A 285 -36.03 9.38 1.53
N LYS A 286 -36.54 9.23 2.76
CA LYS A 286 -37.78 8.47 3.01
C LYS A 286 -39.00 9.11 2.34
N GLN A 287 -39.08 10.44 2.34
CA GLN A 287 -40.15 11.17 1.68
C GLN A 287 -40.09 11.00 0.15
N ALA A 288 -38.91 11.11 -0.46
CA ALA A 288 -38.70 10.88 -1.89
C ALA A 288 -39.09 9.46 -2.31
N SER A 289 -38.68 8.44 -1.52
CA SER A 289 -39.07 7.04 -1.75
C SER A 289 -40.59 6.85 -1.70
N ALA A 290 -41.30 7.49 -0.77
CA ALA A 290 -42.76 7.41 -0.73
C ALA A 290 -43.43 8.01 -1.98
N TYR A 291 -42.90 9.11 -2.54
CA TYR A 291 -43.38 9.68 -3.81
C TYR A 291 -43.12 8.75 -5.00
N LEU A 292 -41.96 8.08 -5.04
CA LEU A 292 -41.64 7.08 -6.05
C LEU A 292 -42.60 5.89 -5.96
N ASP A 293 -42.82 5.34 -4.77
CA ASP A 293 -43.77 4.23 -4.57
C ASP A 293 -45.18 4.58 -5.05
N MET A 294 -45.64 5.80 -4.78
CA MET A 294 -46.92 6.30 -5.30
C MET A 294 -46.93 6.43 -6.83
N ALA A 295 -45.82 6.85 -7.43
CA ALA A 295 -45.68 6.99 -8.89
C ALA A 295 -45.59 5.65 -9.63
N HIS A 296 -45.12 4.59 -8.96
CA HIS A 296 -44.97 3.23 -9.50
C HIS A 296 -46.20 2.34 -9.30
N LYS A 297 -47.21 2.76 -8.52
CA LYS A 297 -48.46 2.00 -8.37
C LYS A 297 -49.20 1.85 -9.71
N TYR A 298 -49.38 0.60 -10.16
CA TYR A 298 -50.08 0.25 -11.39
C TYR A 298 -51.57 0.65 -11.34
N LYS A 299 -52.08 1.25 -12.42
CA LYS A 299 -53.51 1.53 -12.63
C LYS A 299 -53.98 0.96 -13.97
N ARG A 300 -55.15 0.30 -13.96
CA ARG A 300 -55.75 -0.44 -15.09
C ARG A 300 -56.16 0.44 -16.28
N HIS A 301 -56.38 1.75 -16.08
CA HIS A 301 -56.62 2.73 -17.14
C HIS A 301 -55.74 3.96 -16.90
N PHE A 302 -55.02 4.39 -17.94
CA PHE A 302 -54.13 5.56 -17.92
C PHE A 302 -54.67 6.66 -18.83
N GLY A 303 -55.50 7.54 -18.28
CA GLY A 303 -55.92 8.78 -18.91
C GLY A 303 -54.88 9.90 -18.78
N LYS A 304 -55.17 11.06 -19.37
CA LYS A 304 -54.27 12.25 -19.33
C LYS A 304 -54.01 12.73 -17.90
N ALA A 305 -55.04 12.77 -17.05
CA ALA A 305 -54.94 13.22 -15.67
C ALA A 305 -54.03 12.30 -14.82
N GLU A 306 -54.10 10.97 -15.00
CA GLU A 306 -53.18 10.07 -14.28
C GLU A 306 -51.73 10.21 -14.76
N ARG A 307 -51.50 10.49 -16.05
CA ARG A 307 -50.15 10.77 -16.57
C ARG A 307 -49.58 12.06 -15.97
N ASP A 308 -50.39 13.11 -15.89
CA ASP A 308 -49.97 14.39 -15.30
C ASP A 308 -49.70 14.25 -13.79
N GLN A 309 -50.54 13.49 -13.07
CA GLN A 309 -50.32 13.16 -11.65
C GLN A 309 -49.02 12.37 -11.44
N ARG A 310 -48.77 11.35 -12.26
CA ARG A 310 -47.53 10.54 -12.19
C ARG A 310 -46.29 11.41 -12.47
N LYS A 311 -46.37 12.30 -13.47
CA LYS A 311 -45.30 13.25 -13.79
C LYS A 311 -45.03 14.20 -12.63
N ALA A 312 -46.07 14.68 -11.95
CA ALA A 312 -45.94 15.54 -10.77
C ALA A 312 -45.26 14.81 -9.59
N LEU A 313 -45.63 13.56 -9.31
CA LEU A 313 -45.01 12.74 -8.26
C LEU A 313 -43.51 12.51 -8.53
N PHE A 314 -43.13 12.20 -9.78
CA PHE A 314 -41.73 12.10 -10.16
C PHE A 314 -40.98 13.43 -10.05
N ALA A 315 -41.62 14.53 -10.42
CA ALA A 315 -41.03 15.86 -10.27
C ALA A 315 -40.77 16.19 -8.79
N GLU A 316 -41.70 15.84 -7.91
CA GLU A 316 -41.55 16.07 -6.46
C GLU A 316 -40.43 15.21 -5.87
N ALA A 317 -40.38 13.92 -6.20
CA ALA A 317 -39.29 13.04 -5.80
C ALA A 317 -37.91 13.57 -6.25
N ARG A 318 -37.82 14.06 -7.50
CA ARG A 318 -36.58 14.68 -8.02
C ARG A 318 -36.19 15.95 -7.30
N ASN A 319 -37.15 16.82 -6.96
CA ASN A 319 -36.88 18.05 -6.21
C ASN A 319 -36.34 17.74 -4.81
N ILE A 320 -36.94 16.77 -4.11
CA ILE A 320 -36.46 16.32 -2.80
C ILE A 320 -35.06 15.71 -2.90
N MET A 321 -34.80 14.90 -3.93
CA MET A 321 -33.45 14.34 -4.16
C MET A 321 -32.41 15.43 -4.43
N LYS A 322 -32.77 16.51 -5.12
CA LYS A 322 -31.89 17.67 -5.31
C LYS A 322 -31.59 18.38 -3.97
N GLU A 323 -32.56 18.47 -3.07
CA GLU A 323 -32.36 19.03 -1.73
C GLU A 323 -31.46 18.13 -0.86
N VAL A 324 -31.65 16.82 -0.95
CA VAL A 324 -30.74 15.82 -0.35
C VAL A 324 -29.32 16.02 -0.86
N ASP A 325 -29.14 16.15 -2.16
CA ASP A 325 -27.84 16.33 -2.79
C ASP A 325 -27.12 17.59 -2.31
N ASN A 326 -27.86 18.71 -2.21
CA ASN A 326 -27.33 19.96 -1.67
C ASN A 326 -26.94 19.83 -0.19
N SER A 327 -27.76 19.13 0.59
CA SER A 327 -27.49 18.89 2.01
C SER A 327 -26.26 18.01 2.22
N GLU A 328 -26.12 16.93 1.44
CA GLU A 328 -24.92 16.09 1.47
C GLU A 328 -23.67 16.88 1.09
N GLN A 329 -23.75 17.72 0.06
CA GLN A 329 -22.64 18.58 -0.33
C GLN A 329 -22.27 19.60 0.76
N TYR A 330 -23.26 20.15 1.46
CA TYR A 330 -23.02 21.02 2.61
C TYR A 330 -22.27 20.30 3.72
N ILE A 331 -22.69 19.09 4.09
CA ILE A 331 -22.01 18.27 5.11
C ILE A 331 -20.56 18.01 4.69
N ILE A 332 -20.34 17.60 3.44
CA ILE A 332 -18.99 17.36 2.92
C ILE A 332 -18.12 18.61 3.05
N ASN A 333 -18.63 19.76 2.63
CA ASN A 333 -17.89 21.03 2.70
C ASN A 333 -17.58 21.43 4.15
N ASP A 334 -18.53 21.26 5.07
CA ASP A 334 -18.33 21.54 6.50
C ASP A 334 -17.25 20.63 7.12
N LEU A 335 -17.31 19.32 6.85
CA LEU A 335 -16.33 18.35 7.34
C LEU A 335 -14.93 18.63 6.79
N VAL A 336 -14.82 18.93 5.48
CA VAL A 336 -13.57 19.29 4.83
C VAL A 336 -12.99 20.58 5.39
N ALA A 337 -13.82 21.61 5.61
CA ALA A 337 -13.38 22.90 6.14
C ALA A 337 -12.87 22.79 7.59
N LYS A 338 -13.47 21.90 8.39
CA LYS A 338 -13.06 21.67 9.79
C LYS A 338 -11.82 20.77 9.93
N ALA A 339 -11.47 20.00 8.90
CA ALA A 339 -10.34 19.08 8.96
C ALA A 339 -9.01 19.84 8.95
N GLN A 340 -8.13 19.53 9.90
CA GLN A 340 -6.76 20.06 9.92
C GLN A 340 -5.85 19.25 8.99
N VAL A 341 -6.10 17.95 8.88
CA VAL A 341 -5.37 17.06 7.98
C VAL A 341 -6.35 16.27 7.13
N ILE A 342 -6.09 16.24 5.83
CA ILE A 342 -6.76 15.32 4.91
C ILE A 342 -5.76 14.25 4.53
N THR A 343 -6.15 12.98 4.70
CA THR A 343 -5.31 11.82 4.36
C THR A 343 -5.92 11.05 3.18
N ALA A 344 -5.14 10.74 2.15
CA ALA A 344 -5.59 10.00 0.97
C ALA A 344 -4.45 9.19 0.33
N THR A 345 -4.76 8.29 -0.61
CA THR A 345 -3.70 7.76 -1.49
C THR A 345 -3.28 8.82 -2.52
N LEU A 346 -2.16 8.60 -3.23
CA LEU A 346 -1.71 9.52 -4.29
C LEU A 346 -2.81 9.82 -5.32
N VAL A 347 -3.46 8.78 -5.85
CA VAL A 347 -4.60 8.90 -6.77
C VAL A 347 -5.85 9.39 -6.03
N GLY A 348 -6.08 8.92 -4.80
CA GLY A 348 -7.19 9.34 -3.95
C GLY A 348 -7.18 10.84 -3.63
N ALA A 349 -6.04 11.52 -3.77
CA ALA A 349 -5.96 12.97 -3.69
C ALA A 349 -6.81 13.67 -4.77
N ASN A 350 -7.20 13.00 -5.85
CA ASN A 350 -8.14 13.52 -6.85
C ASN A 350 -9.59 13.06 -6.66
N HIS A 351 -9.94 12.50 -5.50
CA HIS A 351 -11.33 12.19 -5.16
C HIS A 351 -12.22 13.43 -5.24
N TYR A 352 -13.48 13.29 -5.70
CA TYR A 352 -14.38 14.42 -6.00
C TYR A 352 -14.57 15.39 -4.82
N THR A 353 -14.50 14.88 -3.59
CA THR A 353 -14.56 15.67 -2.35
C THR A 353 -13.43 16.67 -2.20
N VAL A 354 -12.22 16.31 -2.66
CA VAL A 354 -10.99 17.07 -2.38
C VAL A 354 -10.25 17.51 -3.64
N ARG A 355 -10.66 17.08 -4.84
CA ARG A 355 -10.00 17.37 -6.13
C ARG A 355 -9.73 18.85 -6.39
N ASN A 356 -10.65 19.72 -5.96
CA ASN A 356 -10.56 21.16 -6.21
C ASN A 356 -9.90 21.95 -5.06
N LEU A 357 -9.49 21.28 -3.99
CA LEU A 357 -8.81 21.92 -2.87
C LEU A 357 -7.36 22.21 -3.21
N LYS A 358 -6.87 23.34 -2.69
CA LYS A 358 -5.47 23.74 -2.69
C LYS A 358 -4.96 23.71 -1.26
N PHE A 359 -3.72 23.26 -1.11
CA PHE A 359 -3.03 23.13 0.16
C PHE A 359 -1.80 24.02 0.15
N ASN A 360 -1.31 24.40 1.31
CA ASN A 360 0.02 25.01 1.37
C ASN A 360 1.08 23.91 1.23
N THR A 361 0.95 22.85 2.03
CA THR A 361 1.89 21.74 2.09
C THR A 361 1.22 20.41 1.77
N VAL A 362 1.91 19.61 0.95
CA VAL A 362 1.64 18.18 0.77
C VAL A 362 2.76 17.37 1.41
N VAL A 363 2.39 16.34 2.17
CA VAL A 363 3.34 15.35 2.71
C VAL A 363 3.12 14.03 2.00
N ILE A 364 4.18 13.47 1.41
CA ILE A 364 4.15 12.15 0.75
C ILE A 364 5.00 11.19 1.58
N ASP A 365 4.37 10.25 2.27
CA ASP A 365 5.05 9.14 2.93
C ASP A 365 5.21 7.95 1.98
N GLU A 366 6.20 7.10 2.27
CA GLU A 366 6.63 5.99 1.41
C GLU A 366 6.89 6.41 -0.06
N ALA A 367 7.44 7.62 -0.26
CA ALA A 367 7.72 8.17 -1.59
C ALA A 367 8.73 7.34 -2.40
N GLY A 368 9.56 6.52 -1.74
CA GLY A 368 10.46 5.55 -2.37
C GLY A 368 9.75 4.38 -3.06
N GLN A 369 8.45 4.20 -2.81
CA GLN A 369 7.62 3.16 -3.42
C GLN A 369 6.60 3.75 -4.41
N ALA A 370 6.66 5.05 -4.68
CA ALA A 370 5.70 5.75 -5.52
C ALA A 370 6.23 5.92 -6.95
N LEU A 371 5.40 5.58 -7.94
CA LEU A 371 5.63 6.01 -9.32
C LEU A 371 5.61 7.52 -9.37
N GLU A 372 6.63 8.13 -9.97
CA GLU A 372 6.70 9.59 -10.08
C GLU A 372 5.44 10.23 -10.70
N PRO A 373 4.83 9.70 -11.78
CA PRO A 373 3.60 10.26 -12.32
C PRO A 373 2.47 10.41 -11.29
N ALA A 374 2.38 9.46 -10.34
CA ALA A 374 1.38 9.51 -9.27
C ALA A 374 1.67 10.59 -8.23
N CYS A 375 2.95 10.89 -7.95
CA CYS A 375 3.33 11.96 -7.03
C CYS A 375 2.88 13.34 -7.54
N TRP A 376 2.83 13.56 -8.86
CA TRP A 376 2.40 14.83 -9.43
C TRP A 376 0.92 15.15 -9.13
N ILE A 377 0.05 14.15 -8.94
CA ILE A 377 -1.38 14.35 -8.63
C ILE A 377 -1.57 15.25 -7.39
N PRO A 378 -1.03 14.90 -6.20
CA PRO A 378 -1.13 15.76 -5.02
C PRO A 378 -0.19 16.98 -5.08
N ILE A 379 1.02 16.86 -5.65
CA ILE A 379 2.01 17.96 -5.68
C ILE A 379 1.44 19.22 -6.37
N LEU A 380 0.69 19.06 -7.46
CA LEU A 380 0.09 20.19 -8.21
C LEU A 380 -1.02 20.93 -7.45
N LYS A 381 -1.32 20.50 -6.23
CA LYS A 381 -2.29 21.13 -5.32
C LYS A 381 -1.62 21.94 -4.23
N ALA A 382 -0.28 21.94 -4.14
CA ALA A 382 0.48 22.59 -3.08
C ALA A 382 1.59 23.50 -3.58
N GLN A 383 2.09 24.34 -2.68
CA GLN A 383 3.25 25.20 -2.91
C GLN A 383 4.53 24.57 -2.35
N LYS A 384 4.38 23.70 -1.34
CA LYS A 384 5.45 22.98 -0.66
C LYS A 384 5.18 21.48 -0.66
N VAL A 385 6.23 20.69 -0.80
CA VAL A 385 6.19 19.23 -0.65
C VAL A 385 7.19 18.74 0.39
N VAL A 386 6.75 17.82 1.23
CA VAL A 386 7.61 17.01 2.11
C VAL A 386 7.61 15.59 1.56
N LEU A 387 8.76 15.11 1.10
CA LEU A 387 8.92 13.73 0.66
C LEU A 387 9.55 12.92 1.78
N ALA A 388 8.95 11.79 2.12
CA ALA A 388 9.48 10.89 3.12
C ALA A 388 9.48 9.47 2.61
N GLY A 389 10.59 8.77 2.83
CA GLY A 389 10.73 7.40 2.37
C GLY A 389 12.16 6.92 2.47
N ASP A 390 12.42 5.81 1.79
CA ASP A 390 13.74 5.22 1.72
C ASP A 390 13.98 4.70 0.32
N HIS A 391 14.87 5.37 -0.42
CA HIS A 391 15.21 5.01 -1.79
C HIS A 391 16.22 3.86 -1.86
N CYS A 392 16.78 3.41 -0.73
CA CYS A 392 17.61 2.21 -0.62
C CYS A 392 16.78 0.93 -0.36
N GLN A 393 15.45 1.04 -0.22
CA GLN A 393 14.50 -0.07 -0.15
C GLN A 393 13.79 -0.30 -1.51
N LEU A 394 12.78 -1.16 -1.55
CA LEU A 394 12.10 -1.56 -2.78
C LEU A 394 11.54 -0.35 -3.56
N PRO A 395 11.82 -0.25 -4.87
CA PRO A 395 11.20 0.73 -5.76
C PRO A 395 9.72 0.38 -6.00
N PRO A 396 8.94 1.26 -6.66
CA PRO A 396 7.61 0.90 -7.16
C PRO A 396 7.67 -0.33 -8.06
N THR A 397 6.63 -1.16 -7.99
CA THR A 397 6.47 -2.27 -8.93
C THR A 397 6.11 -1.73 -10.31
N VAL A 398 6.97 -2.01 -11.29
CA VAL A 398 6.77 -1.69 -12.71
C VAL A 398 6.65 -3.02 -13.48
N LYS A 399 5.56 -3.20 -14.23
CA LYS A 399 5.26 -4.43 -14.98
C LYS A 399 6.10 -4.53 -16.24
N SER A 400 6.29 -3.42 -16.96
CA SER A 400 7.12 -3.34 -18.14
C SER A 400 8.60 -3.26 -17.76
N ALA A 401 9.34 -4.33 -18.05
CA ALA A 401 10.79 -4.35 -17.90
C ALA A 401 11.47 -3.23 -18.73
N GLU A 402 10.91 -2.91 -19.89
CA GLU A 402 11.37 -1.80 -20.73
C GLU A 402 11.16 -0.45 -20.05
N ALA A 403 9.94 -0.16 -19.56
CA ALA A 403 9.65 1.10 -18.89
C ALA A 403 10.49 1.25 -17.60
N ALA A 404 10.66 0.16 -16.84
CA ALA A 404 11.50 0.11 -15.65
C ALA A 404 12.95 0.50 -15.97
N LYS A 405 13.56 -0.18 -16.97
CA LYS A 405 14.94 0.07 -17.41
C LYS A 405 15.13 1.50 -17.93
N ASN A 406 14.12 2.06 -18.58
CA ASN A 406 14.17 3.41 -19.15
C ASN A 406 13.85 4.53 -18.14
N GLY A 407 13.66 4.19 -16.86
CA GLY A 407 13.65 5.14 -15.75
C GLY A 407 12.31 5.28 -15.00
N LEU A 408 11.29 4.47 -15.31
CA LEU A 408 10.01 4.52 -14.58
C LEU A 408 10.13 3.98 -13.15
N ALA A 409 11.10 3.09 -12.91
CA ALA A 409 11.39 2.57 -11.57
C ALA A 409 12.12 3.58 -10.67
N THR A 410 12.75 4.61 -11.25
CA THR A 410 13.44 5.68 -10.50
C THR A 410 12.40 6.65 -9.94
N THR A 411 12.27 6.69 -8.62
CA THR A 411 11.25 7.52 -7.96
C THR A 411 11.59 9.01 -7.96
N LEU A 412 10.58 9.85 -7.76
CA LEU A 412 10.77 11.28 -7.54
C LEU A 412 11.65 11.56 -6.31
N LEU A 413 11.51 10.74 -5.26
CA LEU A 413 12.35 10.81 -4.06
C LEU A 413 13.83 10.62 -4.41
N GLU A 414 14.16 9.55 -5.12
CA GLU A 414 15.54 9.22 -5.53
C GLU A 414 16.17 10.34 -6.38
N LYS A 415 15.39 10.89 -7.32
CA LYS A 415 15.81 12.04 -8.13
C LYS A 415 16.08 13.28 -7.27
N CYS A 416 15.15 13.63 -6.37
CA CYS A 416 15.28 14.83 -5.54
C CYS A 416 16.38 14.73 -4.49
N VAL A 417 16.66 13.52 -3.96
CA VAL A 417 17.82 13.29 -3.08
C VAL A 417 19.12 13.60 -3.82
N THR A 418 19.22 13.20 -5.09
CA THR A 418 20.41 13.47 -5.91
C THR A 418 20.51 14.94 -6.31
N LEU A 419 19.40 15.57 -6.67
CA LEU A 419 19.36 16.96 -7.14
C LEU A 419 19.55 17.98 -6.01
N HIS A 420 19.00 17.72 -4.82
CA HIS A 420 18.90 18.68 -3.71
C HIS A 420 19.34 18.05 -2.37
N PRO A 421 20.61 17.64 -2.23
CA PRO A 421 21.11 17.03 -0.99
C PRO A 421 20.93 17.94 0.25
N GLU A 422 20.89 19.26 0.08
CA GLU A 422 20.66 20.24 1.14
C GLU A 422 19.24 20.18 1.75
N ALA A 423 18.29 19.59 1.03
CA ALA A 423 16.91 19.36 1.47
C ALA A 423 16.75 18.05 2.24
N VAL A 424 17.76 17.18 2.25
CA VAL A 424 17.70 15.82 2.81
C VAL A 424 18.14 15.80 4.27
N VAL A 425 17.35 15.14 5.12
CA VAL A 425 17.74 14.74 6.47
C VAL A 425 17.61 13.23 6.59
N LEU A 426 18.73 12.57 6.90
CA LEU A 426 18.78 11.15 7.23
C LEU A 426 18.42 10.95 8.70
N LEU A 427 17.48 10.06 8.99
CA LEU A 427 17.25 9.57 10.35
C LEU A 427 18.29 8.49 10.68
N GLU A 428 19.08 8.71 11.73
CA GLU A 428 20.27 7.89 12.00
C GLU A 428 20.01 6.81 13.06
N GLU A 429 19.14 7.06 14.05
CA GLU A 429 18.91 6.12 15.15
C GLU A 429 17.72 5.20 14.87
N GLN A 430 17.93 3.89 14.95
CA GLN A 430 16.92 2.85 14.72
C GLN A 430 16.52 2.10 16.00
N TYR A 431 15.25 1.70 16.08
CA TYR A 431 14.61 1.11 17.26
C TYR A 431 14.07 -0.31 17.00
N ARG A 432 14.60 -1.01 16.00
CA ARG A 432 14.11 -2.34 15.56
C ARG A 432 15.13 -3.45 15.78
N MET A 433 16.31 -3.31 15.18
CA MET A 433 17.26 -4.39 14.92
C MET A 433 18.33 -4.45 16.00
N HIS A 434 18.80 -5.65 16.29
CA HIS A 434 20.08 -5.84 16.98
C HIS A 434 21.20 -5.17 16.18
N GLU A 435 22.21 -4.61 16.86
CA GLU A 435 23.31 -3.87 16.22
C GLU A 435 24.03 -4.70 15.15
N MET A 436 24.34 -5.96 15.44
CA MET A 436 24.94 -6.90 14.48
C MET A 436 24.11 -7.09 13.19
N ILE A 437 22.77 -7.15 13.28
CA ILE A 437 21.87 -7.29 12.12
C ILE A 437 21.87 -5.97 11.32
N MET A 438 21.78 -4.85 12.03
CA MET A 438 21.79 -3.51 11.43
C MET A 438 23.10 -3.23 10.68
N GLY A 439 24.25 -3.65 11.23
CA GLY A 439 25.57 -3.22 10.79
C GLY A 439 25.84 -3.43 9.30
N TYR A 440 25.50 -4.61 8.75
CA TYR A 440 25.73 -4.86 7.32
C TYR A 440 24.87 -3.95 6.42
N SER A 441 23.60 -3.75 6.79
CA SER A 441 22.70 -2.85 6.07
C SER A 441 23.17 -1.39 6.17
N SER A 442 23.62 -0.96 7.36
CA SER A 442 24.21 0.36 7.60
C SER A 442 25.40 0.64 6.68
N SER A 443 26.37 -0.26 6.66
CA SER A 443 27.60 -0.09 5.88
C SER A 443 27.34 -0.12 4.37
N THR A 444 26.46 -1.01 3.91
CA THR A 444 26.21 -1.21 2.47
C THR A 444 25.31 -0.14 1.85
N PHE A 445 24.32 0.36 2.59
CA PHE A 445 23.25 1.21 2.03
C PHE A 445 23.18 2.62 2.60
N TYR A 446 23.85 2.89 3.73
CA TYR A 446 23.67 4.12 4.49
C TYR A 446 24.98 4.71 5.03
N ASP A 447 26.11 4.38 4.39
CA ASP A 447 27.44 4.93 4.70
C ASP A 447 27.84 4.81 6.19
N ASP A 448 27.47 3.71 6.83
CA ASP A 448 27.71 3.45 8.27
C ASP A 448 27.09 4.50 9.23
N ARG A 449 26.07 5.23 8.77
CA ARG A 449 25.44 6.29 9.58
C ARG A 449 24.36 5.78 10.54
N LEU A 450 23.87 4.55 10.39
CA LEU A 450 22.84 4.02 11.28
C LEU A 450 23.40 3.62 12.64
N LYS A 451 22.64 3.93 13.69
CA LYS A 451 22.95 3.62 15.09
C LYS A 451 21.80 2.88 15.72
N ALA A 452 22.09 1.79 16.42
CA ALA A 452 21.09 1.06 17.17
C ALA A 452 20.81 1.78 18.49
N HIS A 453 19.54 2.11 18.75
CA HIS A 453 19.15 2.64 20.06
C HIS A 453 19.45 1.60 21.15
N ALA A 454 19.80 2.05 22.35
CA ALA A 454 20.18 1.19 23.47
C ALA A 454 19.14 0.11 23.81
N SER A 455 17.85 0.37 23.54
CA SER A 455 16.76 -0.61 23.77
C SER A 455 16.79 -1.83 22.84
N VAL A 456 17.51 -1.76 21.72
CA VAL A 456 17.60 -2.83 20.72
C VAL A 456 19.03 -3.23 20.39
N ALA A 457 20.03 -2.41 20.68
CA ALA A 457 21.42 -2.67 20.30
C ALA A 457 21.90 -4.08 20.68
N SER A 458 21.55 -4.56 21.87
CA SER A 458 21.99 -5.85 22.43
C SER A 458 20.84 -6.85 22.69
N HIS A 459 19.66 -6.65 22.10
CA HIS A 459 18.51 -7.52 22.38
C HIS A 459 18.59 -8.87 21.66
N VAL A 460 18.60 -9.96 22.41
CA VAL A 460 18.72 -11.34 21.89
C VAL A 460 17.51 -12.18 22.30
N LEU A 461 17.33 -13.36 21.70
CA LEU A 461 16.25 -14.27 22.10
C LEU A 461 16.52 -14.90 23.47
N PHE A 462 17.76 -15.26 23.77
CA PHE A 462 18.19 -15.79 25.06
C PHE A 462 19.68 -15.49 25.26
N SER A 463 20.18 -15.68 26.49
CA SER A 463 21.59 -15.42 26.80
C SER A 463 22.51 -16.24 25.91
N ASN A 464 23.51 -15.59 25.30
CA ASN A 464 24.47 -16.17 24.34
C ASN A 464 23.87 -16.61 22.98
N ASP A 465 22.63 -16.23 22.66
CA ASP A 465 22.11 -16.42 21.31
C ASP A 465 22.84 -15.52 20.30
N ASN A 466 23.18 -16.07 19.14
CA ASN A 466 23.76 -15.27 18.06
C ASN A 466 22.63 -14.58 17.26
N PRO A 467 22.56 -13.24 17.23
CA PRO A 467 21.50 -12.51 16.52
C PRO A 467 21.59 -12.62 14.99
N LEU A 468 22.73 -13.07 14.45
CA LEU A 468 22.92 -13.28 13.01
C LEU A 468 23.45 -14.70 12.77
N VAL A 469 22.87 -15.41 11.80
CA VAL A 469 23.40 -16.70 11.34
C VAL A 469 23.29 -16.77 9.82
N PHE A 470 24.40 -17.03 9.14
CA PHE A 470 24.42 -17.49 7.75
C PHE A 470 24.72 -18.99 7.75
N VAL A 471 23.77 -19.79 7.25
CA VAL A 471 23.93 -21.23 7.11
C VAL A 471 24.25 -21.56 5.65
N ASP A 472 25.48 -21.98 5.41
CA ASP A 472 25.98 -22.31 4.09
C ASP A 472 25.56 -23.73 3.68
N THR A 473 24.89 -23.83 2.54
CA THR A 473 24.46 -25.11 1.94
C THR A 473 25.40 -25.62 0.85
N ALA A 474 26.50 -24.90 0.58
CA ALA A 474 27.50 -25.31 -0.41
C ALA A 474 28.00 -26.73 -0.14
N GLY A 475 28.05 -27.56 -1.18
CA GLY A 475 28.51 -28.95 -1.09
C GLY A 475 27.56 -29.91 -0.38
N CYS A 476 26.34 -29.49 -0.01
CA CYS A 476 25.33 -30.37 0.61
C CYS A 476 24.42 -31.09 -0.40
N GLY A 477 24.57 -30.79 -1.70
CA GLY A 477 23.70 -31.32 -2.76
C GLY A 477 22.29 -30.72 -2.75
N PHE A 478 22.13 -29.50 -2.21
CA PHE A 478 20.85 -28.80 -2.18
C PHE A 478 20.65 -28.07 -3.51
N ASP A 479 20.31 -28.82 -4.55
CA ASP A 479 20.23 -28.31 -5.92
C ASP A 479 18.89 -27.61 -6.18
N GLU A 480 18.94 -26.45 -6.85
CA GLU A 480 17.73 -25.74 -7.24
C GLU A 480 16.96 -26.50 -8.34
N LYS A 481 15.63 -26.41 -8.28
CA LYS A 481 14.69 -26.95 -9.27
C LYS A 481 13.87 -25.81 -9.86
N THR A 482 13.42 -25.99 -11.11
CA THR A 482 12.59 -25.01 -11.81
C THR A 482 11.23 -25.62 -12.12
N GLU A 483 10.17 -24.93 -11.75
CA GLU A 483 8.80 -25.30 -12.10
C GLU A 483 8.12 -24.12 -12.80
N GLN A 484 7.66 -24.35 -14.03
CA GLN A 484 7.14 -23.33 -14.95
C GLN A 484 8.12 -22.15 -15.15
N THR A 485 7.95 -21.07 -14.38
CA THR A 485 8.70 -19.81 -14.48
C THR A 485 9.37 -19.40 -13.16
N SER A 486 9.28 -20.22 -12.12
CA SER A 486 9.84 -19.93 -10.80
C SER A 486 10.80 -21.03 -10.35
N THR A 487 11.80 -20.62 -9.57
CA THR A 487 12.79 -21.51 -8.95
C THR A 487 12.35 -21.86 -7.52
N TYR A 488 12.71 -23.06 -7.07
CA TYR A 488 12.57 -23.52 -5.70
C TYR A 488 13.71 -24.50 -5.36
N ASN A 489 13.96 -24.74 -4.08
CA ASN A 489 14.98 -25.64 -3.57
C ASN A 489 14.35 -26.46 -2.41
N PRO A 490 13.86 -27.68 -2.69
CA PRO A 490 13.21 -28.53 -1.70
C PRO A 490 14.11 -28.89 -0.52
N GLU A 491 15.38 -29.16 -0.80
CA GLU A 491 16.36 -29.62 0.17
C GLU A 491 16.72 -28.46 1.13
N GLU A 492 16.89 -27.23 0.61
CA GLU A 492 17.02 -26.02 1.43
C GLU A 492 15.76 -25.77 2.28
N ALA A 493 14.57 -25.97 1.72
CA ALA A 493 13.30 -25.81 2.45
C ALA A 493 13.17 -26.82 3.60
N ALA A 494 13.47 -28.09 3.35
CA ALA A 494 13.44 -29.14 4.37
C ALA A 494 14.46 -28.86 5.48
N PHE A 495 15.67 -28.44 5.10
CA PHE A 495 16.71 -28.06 6.06
C PHE A 495 16.31 -26.85 6.90
N LEU A 496 15.68 -25.83 6.30
CA LEU A 496 15.16 -24.67 7.01
C LEU A 496 14.23 -25.09 8.15
N PHE A 497 13.30 -26.02 7.90
CA PHE A 497 12.38 -26.51 8.93
C PHE A 497 13.06 -27.38 9.98
N LYS A 498 14.10 -28.16 9.62
CA LYS A 498 14.95 -28.86 10.59
C LYS A 498 15.63 -27.87 11.55
N HIS A 499 16.29 -26.85 11.00
CA HIS A 499 16.98 -25.83 11.78
C HIS A 499 16.01 -24.99 12.62
N LEU A 500 14.86 -24.61 12.06
CA LEU A 500 13.82 -23.89 12.79
C LEU A 500 13.25 -24.72 13.94
N THR A 501 13.00 -26.01 13.74
CA THR A 501 12.51 -26.89 14.81
C THR A 501 13.50 -26.98 15.97
N GLN A 502 14.80 -27.08 15.67
CA GLN A 502 15.85 -27.05 16.70
C GLN A 502 15.86 -25.73 17.47
N LEU A 503 15.73 -24.60 16.77
CA LEU A 503 15.63 -23.28 17.41
C LEU A 503 14.38 -23.19 18.30
N VAL A 504 13.23 -23.63 17.82
CA VAL A 504 11.97 -23.64 18.60
C VAL A 504 12.13 -24.48 19.86
N SER A 505 12.70 -25.68 19.76
CA SER A 505 12.98 -26.53 20.93
C SER A 505 13.92 -25.86 21.94
N ALA A 506 14.93 -25.12 21.49
CA ALA A 506 15.77 -24.34 22.39
C ALA A 506 14.98 -23.21 23.08
N LEU A 507 14.06 -22.56 22.35
CA LEU A 507 13.22 -21.48 22.86
C LEU A 507 12.16 -21.94 23.86
N ASP A 508 11.72 -23.21 23.83
CA ASP A 508 10.72 -23.74 24.75
C ASP A 508 11.16 -23.62 26.23
N SER A 509 12.47 -23.60 26.50
CA SER A 509 13.02 -23.40 27.85
C SER A 509 13.01 -21.94 28.31
N HIS A 510 12.80 -20.99 27.40
CA HIS A 510 12.88 -19.54 27.63
C HIS A 510 11.54 -18.83 27.47
N TYR A 511 10.62 -19.39 26.68
CA TYR A 511 9.37 -18.76 26.29
C TYR A 511 8.17 -19.67 26.53
N LYS A 512 7.07 -19.08 26.99
CA LYS A 512 5.75 -19.73 27.00
C LYS A 512 5.05 -19.49 25.67
N PRO A 513 4.10 -20.35 25.24
CA PRO A 513 3.39 -20.17 23.98
C PRO A 513 2.79 -18.78 23.76
N ASP A 514 2.19 -18.19 24.79
CA ASP A 514 1.56 -16.86 24.69
C ASP A 514 2.56 -15.74 24.37
N ASN A 515 3.77 -15.82 24.93
CA ASN A 515 4.85 -14.85 24.74
C ASN A 515 5.92 -15.35 23.76
N PHE A 516 5.59 -16.34 22.93
CA PHE A 516 6.53 -16.89 21.98
C PHE A 516 6.92 -15.82 20.93
N PRO A 517 8.22 -15.72 20.58
CA PRO A 517 8.69 -14.77 19.57
C PRO A 517 7.99 -14.95 18.23
N SER A 518 7.68 -13.85 17.57
CA SER A 518 7.07 -13.86 16.25
C SER A 518 8.11 -14.23 15.17
N ILE A 519 7.72 -15.02 14.17
CA ILE A 519 8.62 -15.57 13.15
C ILE A 519 8.15 -15.21 11.73
N ALA A 520 9.09 -14.80 10.87
CA ALA A 520 8.89 -14.76 9.42
C ALA A 520 9.78 -15.81 8.74
N ILE A 521 9.25 -16.48 7.74
CA ILE A 521 10.01 -17.25 6.76
C ILE A 521 9.79 -16.58 5.41
N ILE A 522 10.85 -16.05 4.81
CA ILE A 522 10.77 -15.28 3.57
C ILE A 522 11.71 -15.82 2.50
N SER A 523 11.30 -15.67 1.25
CA SER A 523 12.08 -16.04 0.07
C SER A 523 11.76 -15.08 -1.10
N PRO A 524 12.70 -14.83 -2.03
CA PRO A 524 12.41 -14.05 -3.23
C PRO A 524 11.45 -14.76 -4.20
N TYR A 525 11.33 -16.09 -4.12
CA TYR A 525 10.67 -16.90 -5.14
C TYR A 525 9.32 -17.43 -4.67
N LYS A 526 8.27 -17.24 -5.49
CA LYS A 526 6.93 -17.68 -5.16
C LYS A 526 6.84 -19.21 -5.01
N GLN A 527 7.45 -19.97 -5.92
CA GLN A 527 7.43 -21.43 -5.83
C GLN A 527 8.12 -21.94 -4.55
N GLN A 528 9.21 -21.30 -4.13
CA GLN A 528 9.84 -21.63 -2.85
C GLN A 528 8.91 -21.36 -1.66
N ILE A 529 8.15 -20.27 -1.69
CA ILE A 529 7.14 -19.99 -0.65
C ILE A 529 6.05 -21.06 -0.62
N ASP A 530 5.61 -21.55 -1.77
CA ASP A 530 4.60 -22.61 -1.84
C ASP A 530 5.17 -23.93 -1.28
N THR A 531 6.41 -24.31 -1.63
CA THR A 531 7.12 -25.44 -1.01
C THR A 531 7.30 -25.28 0.50
N LEU A 532 7.66 -24.08 0.98
CA LEU A 532 7.83 -23.80 2.41
C LEU A 532 6.51 -23.92 3.17
N LYS A 533 5.39 -23.51 2.56
CA LYS A 533 4.06 -23.69 3.16
C LYS A 533 3.68 -25.16 3.27
N GLU A 534 3.94 -25.94 2.22
CA GLU A 534 3.70 -27.40 2.26
C GLU A 534 4.51 -28.07 3.37
N GLN A 535 5.80 -27.75 3.49
CA GLN A 535 6.68 -28.26 4.54
C GLN A 535 6.26 -27.79 5.95
N PHE A 536 5.72 -26.57 6.06
CA PHE A 536 5.18 -26.09 7.32
C PHE A 536 3.98 -26.93 7.77
N MET A 537 3.04 -27.22 6.86
CA MET A 537 1.86 -28.05 7.15
C MET A 537 2.23 -29.48 7.57
N SER A 538 3.36 -30.01 7.09
CA SER A 538 3.88 -31.33 7.46
C SER A 538 4.76 -31.33 8.71
N SER A 539 4.86 -30.21 9.44
CA SER A 539 5.72 -30.06 10.64
C SER A 539 4.92 -29.91 11.94
N PRO A 540 4.47 -31.02 12.59
CA PRO A 540 3.62 -30.98 13.78
C PRO A 540 4.18 -30.14 14.94
N ALA A 541 5.50 -30.14 15.14
CA ALA A 541 6.17 -29.38 16.19
C ALA A 541 5.99 -27.86 16.06
N LEU A 542 5.79 -27.36 14.83
CA LEU A 542 5.65 -25.94 14.55
C LEU A 542 4.19 -25.49 14.43
N GLN A 543 3.26 -26.43 14.22
CA GLN A 543 1.83 -26.14 14.12
C GLN A 543 1.26 -25.51 15.39
N VAL A 544 1.83 -25.81 16.56
CA VAL A 544 1.49 -25.16 17.84
C VAL A 544 1.67 -23.64 17.79
N TYR A 545 2.58 -23.16 16.92
CA TYR A 545 2.94 -21.75 16.76
C TYR A 545 2.46 -21.15 15.44
N GLU A 546 1.47 -21.76 14.76
CA GLU A 546 0.94 -21.30 13.46
C GLU A 546 0.61 -19.80 13.44
N HIS A 547 -0.09 -19.31 14.46
CA HIS A 547 -0.46 -17.89 14.58
C HIS A 547 0.73 -16.92 14.78
N LYS A 548 1.93 -17.43 15.05
CA LYS A 548 3.18 -16.65 15.22
C LYS A 548 4.09 -16.72 14.00
N ILE A 549 3.88 -17.67 13.08
CA ILE A 549 4.73 -17.92 11.92
C ILE A 549 4.06 -17.39 10.65
N ALA A 550 4.74 -16.49 9.94
CA ALA A 550 4.30 -15.98 8.64
C ALA A 550 5.24 -16.44 7.53
N ILE A 551 4.70 -16.98 6.43
CA ILE A 551 5.47 -17.48 5.28
C ILE A 551 5.08 -16.70 4.01
N ASN A 552 5.99 -15.85 3.55
CA ASN A 552 5.67 -14.78 2.59
C ASN A 552 6.85 -14.46 1.67
N THR A 553 6.58 -13.95 0.45
CA THR A 553 7.65 -13.37 -0.36
C THR A 553 8.17 -12.07 0.26
N ILE A 554 9.41 -11.69 -0.05
CA ILE A 554 10.03 -10.44 0.42
C ILE A 554 9.11 -9.23 0.18
N ASP A 555 8.59 -9.09 -1.03
CA ASP A 555 7.70 -7.99 -1.45
C ASP A 555 6.42 -7.94 -0.60
N SER A 556 5.79 -9.09 -0.34
CA SER A 556 4.55 -9.17 0.46
C SER A 556 4.79 -8.93 1.96
N PHE A 557 6.03 -9.05 2.42
CA PHE A 557 6.42 -8.85 3.81
C PHE A 557 6.86 -7.41 4.13
N GLN A 558 6.78 -6.51 3.14
CA GLN A 558 7.16 -5.12 3.29
C GLN A 558 6.34 -4.40 4.38
N GLY A 559 7.02 -3.57 5.15
CA GLY A 559 6.43 -2.82 6.27
C GLY A 559 6.15 -3.66 7.52
N GLN A 560 6.32 -4.97 7.47
CA GLN A 560 6.25 -5.85 8.64
C GLN A 560 7.61 -6.00 9.32
N GLU A 561 7.59 -6.52 10.54
CA GLU A 561 8.77 -6.92 11.32
C GLU A 561 8.41 -8.13 12.18
N ARG A 562 9.42 -8.95 12.50
CA ARG A 562 9.30 -10.12 13.36
C ARG A 562 10.51 -10.25 14.26
N ASP A 563 10.34 -10.92 15.39
CA ASP A 563 11.45 -11.16 16.32
C ASP A 563 12.53 -12.02 15.67
N ILE A 564 12.10 -13.01 14.87
CA ILE A 564 12.94 -13.94 14.14
C ILE A 564 12.59 -13.88 12.66
N VAL A 565 13.60 -13.78 11.79
CA VAL A 565 13.41 -13.87 10.33
C VAL A 565 14.34 -14.91 9.77
N TYR A 566 13.78 -15.86 9.03
CA TYR A 566 14.48 -16.82 8.19
C TYR A 566 14.38 -16.38 6.73
N ILE A 567 15.51 -16.35 6.03
CA ILE A 567 15.58 -16.06 4.60
C ILE A 567 16.09 -17.31 3.88
N SER A 568 15.26 -17.86 2.99
CA SER A 568 15.63 -18.92 2.05
C SER A 568 16.09 -18.27 0.73
N MET A 569 17.38 -18.40 0.43
CA MET A 569 18.01 -17.81 -0.76
C MET A 569 17.69 -18.58 -2.04
N THR A 570 17.36 -19.88 -1.93
CA THR A 570 16.89 -20.77 -3.00
C THR A 570 17.93 -21.10 -4.09
N ARG A 571 18.77 -20.13 -4.48
CA ARG A 571 19.67 -20.24 -5.62
C ARG A 571 20.90 -21.09 -5.27
N SER A 572 21.08 -22.16 -6.03
CA SER A 572 22.15 -23.14 -5.91
C SER A 572 22.32 -23.82 -7.26
N ASN A 573 23.29 -23.36 -8.06
CA ASN A 573 23.48 -23.82 -9.44
C ASN A 573 24.92 -23.61 -9.95
N PRO A 574 25.40 -24.47 -10.86
CA PRO A 574 26.77 -24.40 -11.38
C PRO A 574 27.05 -23.14 -12.22
N ASP A 575 26.00 -22.52 -12.80
CA ASP A 575 26.12 -21.32 -13.64
C ASP A 575 26.26 -20.03 -12.81
N SER A 576 26.22 -20.09 -11.49
CA SER A 576 26.26 -18.93 -10.58
C SER A 576 25.23 -17.85 -10.92
N ARG A 577 24.01 -18.26 -11.33
CA ARG A 577 22.91 -17.35 -11.63
C ARG A 577 22.08 -17.12 -10.38
N ILE A 578 21.78 -15.86 -10.08
CA ILE A 578 21.03 -15.48 -8.88
C ILE A 578 19.65 -14.86 -9.18
N GLY A 579 19.33 -14.55 -10.44
CA GLY A 579 18.00 -14.06 -10.84
C GLY A 579 17.51 -12.86 -10.01
N PHE A 580 16.38 -13.01 -9.31
CA PHE A 580 15.74 -11.96 -8.51
C PHE A 580 16.60 -11.42 -7.37
N LEU A 581 17.61 -12.16 -6.94
CA LEU A 581 18.58 -11.73 -5.93
C LEU A 581 19.56 -10.66 -6.45
N SER A 582 19.57 -10.35 -7.74
CA SER A 582 20.39 -9.26 -8.30
C SER A 582 19.96 -7.87 -7.82
N ASP A 583 18.70 -7.70 -7.42
CA ASP A 583 18.22 -6.47 -6.80
C ASP A 583 18.53 -6.49 -5.30
N ILE A 584 19.66 -5.88 -4.94
CA ILE A 584 20.14 -5.81 -3.56
C ILE A 584 19.21 -5.02 -2.63
N ARG A 585 18.31 -4.17 -3.15
CA ARG A 585 17.33 -3.44 -2.32
C ARG A 585 16.30 -4.41 -1.73
N ARG A 586 15.99 -5.52 -2.41
CA ARG A 586 15.18 -6.63 -1.85
C ARG A 586 15.84 -7.25 -0.64
N MET A 587 17.15 -7.46 -0.70
CA MET A 587 17.89 -8.02 0.43
C MET A 587 17.99 -7.05 1.59
N ASN A 588 18.22 -5.76 1.30
CA ASN A 588 18.12 -4.72 2.34
C ASN A 588 16.77 -4.79 3.05
N VAL A 589 15.68 -4.88 2.27
CA VAL A 589 14.33 -5.06 2.82
C VAL A 589 14.20 -6.35 3.62
N ALA A 590 14.70 -7.48 3.15
CA ALA A 590 14.54 -8.78 3.79
C ALA A 590 15.29 -8.86 5.13
N MET A 591 16.57 -8.46 5.15
CA MET A 591 17.41 -8.50 6.36
C MET A 591 16.87 -7.57 7.46
N THR A 592 16.35 -6.41 7.09
CA THR A 592 15.91 -5.37 8.04
C THR A 592 14.51 -5.58 8.61
N ARG A 593 13.90 -6.76 8.38
CA ARG A 593 12.65 -7.19 9.02
C ARG A 593 12.87 -7.89 10.36
N ALA A 594 14.08 -8.40 10.60
CA ALA A 594 14.43 -9.07 11.84
C ALA A 594 14.59 -8.05 12.97
N ARG A 595 14.05 -8.36 14.14
CA ARG A 595 14.33 -7.58 15.36
C ARG A 595 15.52 -8.19 16.10
N LYS A 596 15.40 -9.43 16.55
CA LYS A 596 16.35 -10.08 17.46
C LYS A 596 17.26 -11.09 16.77
N LYS A 597 16.72 -11.88 15.83
CA LYS A 597 17.47 -12.92 15.13
C LYS A 597 17.20 -12.95 13.63
N LEU A 598 18.26 -12.95 12.84
CA LEU A 598 18.25 -13.12 11.39
C LEU A 598 19.00 -14.41 11.04
N VAL A 599 18.33 -15.33 10.36
CA VAL A 599 18.92 -16.55 9.80
C VAL A 599 18.81 -16.50 8.29
N ILE A 600 19.92 -16.63 7.58
CA ILE A 600 19.94 -16.71 6.11
C ILE A 600 20.49 -18.07 5.73
N ILE A 601 19.78 -18.80 4.87
CA ILE A 601 20.18 -20.12 4.40
C ILE A 601 20.39 -20.01 2.89
N GLY A 602 21.56 -20.39 2.40
CA GLY A 602 21.87 -20.35 0.98
C GLY A 602 23.23 -20.93 0.62
N ASP A 603 23.43 -21.14 -0.68
CA ASP A 603 24.66 -21.74 -1.21
C ASP A 603 25.74 -20.68 -1.44
N SER A 604 26.79 -20.69 -0.62
CA SER A 604 27.91 -19.77 -0.73
C SER A 604 28.66 -19.88 -2.05
N ALA A 605 28.71 -21.07 -2.68
CA ALA A 605 29.41 -21.28 -3.95
C ALA A 605 28.73 -20.51 -5.10
N THR A 606 27.41 -20.50 -5.12
CA THR A 606 26.60 -19.71 -6.06
C THR A 606 26.59 -18.22 -5.71
N LEU A 607 26.38 -17.89 -4.44
CA LEU A 607 26.14 -16.49 -4.02
C LEU A 607 27.41 -15.63 -4.01
N SER A 608 28.57 -16.19 -3.62
CA SER A 608 29.83 -15.44 -3.46
C SER A 608 30.39 -14.85 -4.76
N GLN A 609 29.86 -15.22 -5.94
CA GLN A 609 30.22 -14.61 -7.21
C GLN A 609 29.76 -13.15 -7.33
N PHE A 610 28.88 -12.69 -6.45
CA PHE A 610 28.33 -11.34 -6.46
C PHE A 610 28.84 -10.56 -5.24
N PRO A 611 29.39 -9.34 -5.42
CA PRO A 611 30.05 -8.59 -4.35
C PRO A 611 29.18 -8.41 -3.09
N PHE A 612 27.90 -8.11 -3.27
CA PHE A 612 26.97 -7.94 -2.16
C PHE A 612 26.85 -9.19 -1.27
N TYR A 613 26.81 -10.39 -1.85
CA TYR A 613 26.67 -11.61 -1.04
C TYR A 613 28.01 -12.08 -0.49
N SER A 614 29.08 -11.95 -1.28
CA SER A 614 30.45 -12.24 -0.81
C SER A 614 30.83 -11.42 0.42
N ASN A 615 30.54 -10.11 0.38
CA ASN A 615 30.78 -9.21 1.50
C ASN A 615 29.91 -9.56 2.72
N PHE A 616 28.65 -9.96 2.50
CA PHE A 616 27.77 -10.40 3.60
C PHE A 616 28.26 -11.69 4.28
N ILE A 617 28.69 -12.67 3.47
CA ILE A 617 29.23 -13.94 3.98
C ILE A 617 30.50 -13.67 4.79
N SER A 618 31.40 -12.82 4.27
CA SER A 618 32.60 -12.38 4.99
C SER A 618 32.25 -11.66 6.30
N TRP A 619 31.26 -10.76 6.28
CA TRP A 619 30.75 -10.08 7.46
C TRP A 619 30.24 -11.04 8.54
N ALA A 620 29.55 -12.12 8.14
CA ALA A 620 29.09 -13.17 9.04
C ALA A 620 30.26 -14.01 9.61
N GLN A 621 31.26 -14.34 8.79
CA GLN A 621 32.45 -15.08 9.22
C GLN A 621 33.27 -14.30 10.27
N GLU A 622 33.48 -13.00 10.05
CA GLU A 622 34.20 -12.11 10.99
C GLU A 622 33.53 -11.99 12.38
N ARG A 623 32.27 -12.42 12.50
CA ARG A 623 31.43 -12.28 13.70
C ARG A 623 31.01 -13.63 14.28
N ASP A 624 31.68 -14.71 13.89
CA ASP A 624 31.35 -16.07 14.31
C ASP A 624 29.87 -16.43 14.06
N ALA A 625 29.30 -15.86 12.99
CA ALA A 625 27.90 -16.01 12.58
C ALA A 625 27.74 -16.89 11.33
N TYR A 626 28.81 -17.57 10.91
CA TYR A 626 28.80 -18.50 9.78
C TYR A 626 28.73 -19.94 10.27
N GLN A 627 27.88 -20.76 9.66
CA GLN A 627 27.73 -22.19 9.97
C GLN A 627 27.63 -22.99 8.67
N SER A 628 28.22 -24.18 8.62
CA SER A 628 28.00 -25.10 7.50
C SER A 628 26.78 -25.99 7.77
N ALA A 629 25.88 -26.13 6.79
CA ALA A 629 24.76 -27.06 6.90
C ALA A 629 25.24 -28.51 7.11
N TRP A 630 26.43 -28.89 6.64
CA TRP A 630 27.03 -30.20 6.89
C TRP A 630 27.17 -30.53 8.38
N GLU A 631 27.50 -29.55 9.21
CA GLU A 631 27.65 -29.71 10.67
C GLU A 631 26.30 -30.00 11.37
N LEU A 632 25.19 -29.67 10.70
CA LEU A 632 23.82 -29.79 11.20
C LEU A 632 23.04 -30.94 10.53
N VAL A 633 23.53 -31.46 9.41
CA VAL A 633 22.97 -32.61 8.69
C VAL A 633 23.54 -33.94 9.21
N GLY A 634 24.75 -33.92 9.77
CA GLY A 634 25.46 -35.08 10.35
C GLY A 634 24.83 -35.68 11.61
#